data_AF-A0A7Z9UT75-F1
#
_entry.id   AF-A0A7Z9UT75-F1
#
_cell.length_a   1.000
_cell.length_b   1.000
_cell.length_c   1.000
_cell.angle_alpha   90.00
_cell.angle_beta   90.00
_cell.angle_gamma   90.00
#
_symmetry.space_group_name_H-M   'P 1'
#
loop_
_entity.id
_entity.type
_entity.pdbx_description
1 polymer ?
#
loop_
_entity_poly.entity_id
_entity_poly.type
_entity_poly.pdbx_seq_one_letter_code
_entity_poly.pdbx_strand_id
1 'polypeptide(L)'
;DLDDEHVLDLCVKAGTAVLFDRRMWHRRGLNTSNTSRKVLFFGYSYRWLRGLDFNLMPEDVLKKCDPIRRQLLGDGADIKGWWQPTEADVPLRTWLQEHRGQELPIWGAG
;
A
#
# COMPACT_ATOMS: atom_id res chain seq x y z
N ASP A 1 -15.47 -8.38 -25.16
CA ASP A 1 -15.97 -7.00 -25.14
C ASP A 1 -14.97 -6.03 -24.55
N LEU A 2 -14.24 -5.36 -25.44
CA LEU A 2 -13.43 -4.18 -25.11
C LEU A 2 -14.26 -2.89 -25.24
N ASP A 3 -15.40 -2.95 -25.92
CA ASP A 3 -16.35 -1.85 -26.14
C ASP A 3 -17.57 -1.93 -25.18
N ASP A 4 -17.32 -2.28 -23.92
CA ASP A 4 -18.37 -2.22 -22.89
C ASP A 4 -18.47 -0.77 -22.39
N GLU A 5 -19.60 -0.10 -22.67
CA GLU A 5 -19.86 1.29 -22.26
C GLU A 5 -19.79 1.51 -20.74
N HIS A 6 -19.79 0.43 -19.95
CA HIS A 6 -19.68 0.48 -18.49
C HIS A 6 -18.23 0.38 -17.98
N VAL A 7 -17.23 0.33 -18.86
CA VAL A 7 -15.81 0.26 -18.50
C VAL A 7 -15.11 1.58 -18.78
N LEU A 8 -14.44 2.13 -17.77
CA LEU A 8 -13.59 3.31 -17.91
C LEU A 8 -12.12 2.91 -18.06
N ASP A 9 -11.52 3.27 -19.19
CA ASP A 9 -10.09 3.08 -19.43
C ASP A 9 -9.23 4.14 -18.75
N LEU A 10 -8.22 3.69 -18.01
CA LEU A 10 -7.27 4.55 -17.30
C LEU A 10 -6.10 4.93 -18.21
N CYS A 11 -6.26 6.00 -18.97
CA CYS A 11 -5.25 6.59 -19.84
C CYS A 11 -4.49 7.72 -19.12
N VAL A 12 -3.48 7.36 -18.33
CA VAL A 12 -2.69 8.31 -17.53
C VAL A 12 -1.25 8.48 -18.06
N LYS A 13 -0.64 9.62 -17.73
CA LYS A 13 0.77 9.90 -18.08
C LYS A 13 1.72 9.09 -17.19
N ALA A 14 2.94 8.86 -17.68
CA ALA A 14 4.01 8.30 -16.85
C ALA A 14 4.26 9.19 -15.63
N GLY A 15 4.37 8.57 -14.45
CA GLY A 15 4.51 9.27 -13.16
C GLY A 15 3.18 9.57 -12.46
N THR A 16 2.02 9.38 -13.11
CA THR A 16 0.73 9.46 -12.43
C THR A 16 0.51 8.26 -11.52
N ALA A 17 0.10 8.51 -10.28
CA ALA A 17 -0.40 7.48 -9.36
C ALA A 17 -1.93 7.39 -9.46
N VAL A 18 -2.45 6.18 -9.55
CA VAL A 18 -3.89 5.90 -9.48
C VAL A 18 -4.17 5.13 -8.20
N LEU A 19 -5.06 5.67 -7.38
CA LEU A 19 -5.52 5.05 -6.14
C LEU A 19 -6.93 4.53 -6.36
N PHE A 20 -7.17 3.28 -5.97
CA PHE A 20 -8.49 2.68 -6.02
C PHE A 20 -8.72 1.72 -4.85
N ASP A 21 -9.98 1.57 -4.46
CA ASP A 21 -10.38 0.62 -3.44
C ASP A 21 -10.27 -0.82 -3.98
N ARG A 22 -9.73 -1.74 -3.17
CA ARG A 22 -9.54 -3.14 -3.57
C ARG A 22 -10.84 -3.84 -4.02
N ARG A 23 -12.00 -3.38 -3.56
CA ARG A 23 -13.33 -3.94 -3.89
C ARG A 23 -13.88 -3.40 -5.21
N MET A 24 -13.24 -2.38 -5.79
CA MET A 24 -13.67 -1.85 -7.08
C MET A 24 -13.48 -2.90 -8.16
N TRP A 25 -14.48 -3.10 -9.02
CA TRP A 25 -14.36 -3.97 -10.18
C TRP A 25 -13.31 -3.40 -11.13
N HIS A 26 -12.30 -4.18 -11.45
CA HIS A 26 -11.22 -3.78 -12.34
C HIS A 26 -10.65 -4.99 -13.07
N ARG A 27 -10.07 -4.74 -14.24
CA ARG A 27 -9.34 -5.75 -15.02
C ARG A 27 -8.18 -5.11 -15.76
N ARG A 28 -7.18 -5.92 -16.12
CA ARG A 28 -6.11 -5.49 -17.03
C ARG A 28 -6.69 -5.34 -18.44
N GLY A 29 -6.61 -4.14 -19.02
CA GLY A 29 -6.90 -3.93 -20.44
C GLY A 29 -5.85 -4.57 -21.36
N LEU A 30 -6.26 -4.96 -22.57
CA LEU A 30 -5.37 -5.50 -23.60
C LEU A 30 -4.42 -4.40 -24.10
N ASN A 31 -3.13 -4.71 -24.24
CA ASN A 31 -2.18 -3.78 -24.87
C ASN A 31 -2.09 -4.14 -26.35
N THR A 32 -2.75 -3.35 -27.21
CA THR A 32 -2.76 -3.50 -28.66
C THR A 32 -1.66 -2.70 -29.36
N SER A 33 -0.83 -1.98 -28.61
CA SER A 33 0.28 -1.19 -29.16
C SER A 33 1.55 -2.02 -29.33
N ASN A 34 2.49 -1.50 -30.12
CA ASN A 34 3.83 -2.09 -30.28
C ASN A 34 4.81 -1.73 -29.15
N THR A 35 4.33 -1.07 -28.09
CA THR A 35 5.17 -0.63 -26.97
C THR A 35 4.76 -1.33 -25.69
N SER A 36 5.74 -1.79 -24.90
CA SER A 36 5.46 -2.43 -23.61
C SER A 36 4.93 -1.41 -22.59
N ARG A 37 3.75 -1.69 -22.03
CA ARG A 37 3.22 -0.97 -20.87
C ARG A 37 3.80 -1.55 -19.57
N LYS A 38 4.41 -0.72 -18.75
CA LYS A 38 4.92 -1.08 -17.41
C LYS A 38 4.10 -0.36 -16.33
N VAL A 39 3.84 -1.04 -15.22
CA VAL A 39 3.11 -0.52 -14.06
C VAL A 39 3.71 -1.11 -12.79
N LEU A 40 3.73 -0.31 -11.73
CA LEU A 40 4.06 -0.77 -10.38
C LEU A 40 2.78 -0.82 -9.56
N PHE A 41 2.49 -1.97 -8.95
CA PHE A 41 1.35 -2.13 -8.05
C PHE A 41 1.83 -2.08 -6.60
N PHE A 42 1.20 -1.22 -5.80
CA PHE A 42 1.40 -1.15 -4.36
C PHE A 42 0.08 -1.48 -3.67
N GLY A 43 0.03 -2.63 -3.00
CA GLY A 43 -1.11 -3.04 -2.20
C GLY A 43 -0.89 -2.66 -0.74
N TYR A 44 -1.81 -1.86 -0.18
CA TYR A 44 -1.84 -1.58 1.25
C TYR A 44 -2.98 -2.35 1.90
N SER A 45 -2.68 -3.03 2.99
CA SER A 45 -3.64 -3.81 3.76
C SER A 45 -3.49 -3.54 5.26
N TYR A 46 -4.48 -3.97 6.04
CA TYR A 46 -4.37 -3.97 7.49
C TYR A 46 -3.15 -4.76 7.95
N ARG A 47 -2.55 -4.32 9.06
CA ARG A 47 -1.34 -4.91 9.63
C ARG A 47 -1.49 -6.41 9.91
N TRP A 48 -2.66 -6.89 10.31
CA TRP A 48 -2.89 -8.32 10.58
C TRP A 48 -2.90 -9.20 9.31
N LEU A 49 -2.87 -8.63 8.10
CA LEU A 49 -2.73 -9.36 6.85
C LEU A 49 -1.26 -9.39 6.44
N ARG A 50 -0.71 -10.59 6.27
CA ARG A 50 0.66 -10.77 5.77
C ARG A 50 0.72 -10.51 4.27
N GLY A 51 1.82 -9.90 3.83
CA GLY A 51 2.09 -9.70 2.41
C GLY A 51 2.22 -11.03 1.67
N LEU A 52 1.75 -11.08 0.43
CA LEU A 52 1.78 -12.29 -0.40
C LEU A 52 3.16 -12.55 -1.01
N ASP A 53 3.88 -11.50 -1.40
CA ASP A 53 5.10 -11.63 -2.20
C ASP A 53 6.35 -11.89 -1.35
N PHE A 54 6.52 -11.13 -0.25
CA PHE A 54 7.67 -11.26 0.65
C PHE A 54 7.21 -11.38 2.09
N ASN A 55 7.39 -12.57 2.67
CA ASN A 55 7.18 -12.77 4.11
C ASN A 55 8.27 -12.10 4.96
N LEU A 56 9.49 -12.02 4.42
CA LEU A 56 10.61 -11.32 5.04
C LEU A 56 11.30 -10.52 3.93
N MET A 57 11.45 -9.22 4.15
CA MET A 57 12.14 -8.34 3.22
C MET A 57 13.67 -8.54 3.36
N PRO A 58 14.44 -8.55 2.26
CA PRO A 58 15.90 -8.66 2.34
C PRO A 58 16.53 -7.55 3.19
N GLU A 59 17.52 -7.91 4.01
CA GLU A 59 18.16 -6.96 4.94
C GLU A 59 18.82 -5.77 4.24
N ASP A 60 19.39 -5.98 3.05
CA ASP A 60 20.04 -4.94 2.25
C ASP A 60 19.06 -3.89 1.75
N VAL A 61 17.78 -4.27 1.56
CA VAL A 61 16.68 -3.36 1.30
C VAL A 61 16.30 -2.63 2.58
N LEU A 62 16.08 -3.36 3.67
CA LEU A 62 15.66 -2.80 4.96
C LEU A 62 16.65 -1.79 5.56
N LYS A 63 17.96 -1.96 5.31
CA LYS A 63 19.02 -1.02 5.72
C LYS A 63 18.91 0.36 5.06
N LYS A 64 18.19 0.47 3.93
CA LYS A 64 17.96 1.73 3.19
C LYS A 64 16.65 2.42 3.61
N CYS A 65 15.90 1.82 4.52
CA CYS A 65 14.56 2.26 4.90
C CYS A 65 14.56 2.95 6.27
N ASP A 66 13.84 4.06 6.36
CA ASP A 66 13.44 4.64 7.64
C ASP A 66 12.38 3.75 8.35
N PRO A 67 12.07 4.00 9.63
CA PRO A 67 11.12 3.16 10.39
C PRO A 67 9.74 3.02 9.74
N ILE A 68 9.21 4.07 9.08
CA ILE A 68 7.91 4.03 8.41
C ILE A 68 7.98 3.13 7.18
N ARG A 69 9.02 3.27 6.36
CA ARG A 69 9.22 2.41 5.18
C ARG A 69 9.40 0.95 5.59
N ARG A 70 10.12 0.68 6.67
CA ARG A 70 10.25 -0.68 7.23
C ARG A 70 8.89 -1.24 7.63
N GLN A 71 8.08 -0.46 8.35
CA GLN A 71 6.71 -0.84 8.70
C GLN A 71 5.85 -1.16 7.47
N LEU A 72 5.91 -0.33 6.42
CA LEU A 72 5.15 -0.54 5.17
C LEU A 72 5.61 -1.77 4.37
N LEU A 73 6.87 -2.17 4.54
CA LEU A 73 7.44 -3.39 3.94
C LEU A 73 7.15 -4.65 4.78
N GLY A 74 6.37 -4.53 5.86
CA GLY A 74 5.96 -5.66 6.70
C GLY A 74 6.99 -6.08 7.75
N ASP A 75 8.01 -5.26 7.98
CA ASP A 75 8.95 -5.42 9.09
C ASP A 75 8.28 -5.08 10.43
N GLY A 76 8.84 -5.60 11.53
CA GLY A 76 8.28 -5.39 12.86
C GLY A 76 9.35 -5.48 13.94
N ALA A 77 9.11 -4.81 15.07
CA ALA A 77 10.04 -4.83 16.20
C ALA A 77 9.93 -6.14 16.99
N ASP A 78 8.71 -6.65 17.17
CA ASP A 78 8.44 -7.92 17.86
C ASP A 78 7.25 -8.66 17.21
N ILE A 79 7.23 -9.99 17.31
CA ILE A 79 6.11 -10.83 16.83
C ILE A 79 4.79 -10.53 17.55
N LYS A 80 4.82 -10.05 18.79
CA LYS A 80 3.64 -9.61 19.54
C LYS A 80 3.06 -8.31 18.98
N GLY A 81 3.88 -7.53 18.26
CA GLY A 81 3.47 -6.26 17.65
C GLY A 81 2.40 -6.38 16.56
N TRP A 82 2.05 -7.60 16.14
CA TRP A 82 0.89 -7.86 15.27
C TRP A 82 -0.45 -7.81 16.03
N TRP A 83 -0.45 -8.12 17.33
CA TRP A 83 -1.64 -8.19 18.17
C TRP A 83 -1.69 -7.06 19.22
N GLN A 84 -0.53 -6.67 19.74
CA GLN A 84 -0.37 -5.65 20.77
C GLN A 84 0.77 -4.70 20.35
N PRO A 85 0.54 -3.82 19.36
CA PRO A 85 1.59 -2.96 18.83
C PRO A 85 2.04 -1.92 19.85
N THR A 86 3.36 -1.79 19.99
CA THR A 86 3.99 -0.65 20.66
C THR A 86 4.17 0.51 19.68
N GLU A 87 4.59 1.70 20.14
CA GLU A 87 4.89 2.82 19.24
C GLU A 87 5.98 2.48 18.20
N ALA A 88 6.95 1.63 18.57
CA ALA A 88 7.99 1.15 17.65
C ALA A 88 7.44 0.25 16.53
N ASP A 89 6.29 -0.40 16.74
CA ASP A 89 5.63 -1.25 15.72
C ASP A 89 4.75 -0.44 14.76
N VAL A 90 4.36 0.78 15.15
CA VAL A 90 3.47 1.65 14.37
C VAL A 90 4.02 3.08 14.17
N PRO A 91 5.28 3.23 13.70
CA PRO A 91 5.89 4.55 13.53
C PRO A 91 5.10 5.49 12.61
N LEU A 92 4.38 4.97 11.61
CA LEU A 92 3.51 5.78 10.75
C LEU A 92 2.36 6.44 11.54
N ARG A 93 1.80 5.74 12.54
CA ARG A 93 0.73 6.30 13.39
C ARG A 93 1.26 7.47 14.19
N THR A 94 2.41 7.28 14.85
CA THR A 94 3.07 8.33 15.63
C THR A 94 3.41 9.54 14.76
N TRP A 95 4.04 9.31 13.60
CA TRP A 95 4.36 10.38 12.66
C TRP A 95 3.12 11.16 12.20
N LEU A 96 2.02 10.48 11.89
CA LEU A 96 0.77 11.12 11.49
C LEU A 96 0.18 12.00 12.61
N GLN A 97 0.21 11.53 13.85
CA GLN A 97 -0.28 12.31 15.00
C GLN A 97 0.53 13.59 15.21
N GLU A 98 1.85 13.51 15.03
CA GLU A 98 2.77 14.66 15.16
C GLU A 98 2.61 15.68 14.03
N HIS A 99 2.41 15.22 12.79
CA HIS A 99 2.49 16.08 11.60
C HIS A 99 1.13 16.51 11.05
N ARG A 100 0.05 15.81 11.40
CA ARG A 100 -1.32 16.10 10.92
C ARG A 100 -2.34 16.35 12.03
N GLY A 101 -1.92 16.32 13.29
CA GLY A 101 -2.80 16.53 14.44
C GLY A 101 -3.77 15.37 14.70
N GLN A 102 -4.75 15.59 15.58
CA GLN A 102 -5.74 14.57 15.98
C GLN A 102 -6.89 14.39 14.96
N GLU A 103 -6.93 15.15 13.86
CA GLU A 103 -7.83 14.91 12.72
C GLU A 103 -7.38 13.71 11.86
N LEU A 104 -6.98 12.63 12.51
CA LEU A 104 -7.00 11.34 11.85
C LEU A 104 -8.43 10.86 11.93
N PRO A 105 -9.06 10.40 10.83
CA PRO A 105 -10.33 9.69 10.92
C PRO A 105 -10.06 8.41 11.71
N ILE A 106 -10.15 8.53 13.04
CA ILE A 106 -10.14 7.43 13.97
C ILE A 106 -11.43 6.66 13.70
N TRP A 107 -11.27 5.54 12.99
CA TRP A 107 -12.24 4.47 13.03
C TRP A 107 -12.38 4.07 14.51
N GLY A 108 -13.43 4.55 15.19
CA GLY A 108 -13.76 4.16 16.56
C GLY A 108 -13.87 5.27 17.60
N ALA A 109 -14.38 6.46 17.28
CA ALA A 109 -15.09 7.25 18.28
C ALA A 109 -16.52 6.70 18.40
N GLY A 110 -16.68 5.72 19.29
CA GLY A 110 -17.96 5.18 19.77
C GLY A 110 -17.86 5.02 21.28
#